data_AF-A0A1V5PCV0-F1
#
_entry.id   AF-A0A1V5PCV0-F1
#
_cell.length_a   1.000
_cell.length_b   1.000
_cell.length_c   1.000
_cell.angle_alpha   90.00
_cell.angle_beta   90.00
_cell.angle_gamma   90.00
#
_symmetry.space_group_name_H-M   'P 1'
#
loop_
_entity.id
_entity.type
_entity.pdbx_description
1 polymer ?
#
loop_
_entity_poly.entity_id
_entity_poly.type
_entity_poly.pdbx_seq_one_letter_code
_entity_poly.pdbx_strand_id
1 'polypeptide(L)'
;MVYLIVFDGSIPAGGEFFSLKRSAFAYDELGNSLEVRVVDDGGFNIDVAGIYKITFGAIHPKSKEEVFRECTITVEPKEEEKPLRSTLTGTSDSRYRKYMQYRNEIASELAERMQVLNEQFSQRISLLLGAFPDALSHRLLRAVFVENETDDADEAQPKMQLEEMPLALVTNWSHVLAVYVALSTLEVEKPLDLFNLRKISFEGLSEVFWNMHELKFNFEDGELELILTERTSEEMVREYGLNAERTAQLDELMQPEFQRLFASLTGDTSFEDLSEERLNEIRLGLPAGLAMQREAVVMKAHSLVGQISYFFGGKYPFLGWNPLWGVPKVVASERSKTAGLVRKFGLDCSGFVTWVFINAAGEPAIIDAIGNGSSNQWYNSRSLGYDEALPGDLAFKAPPGATSMNHVGIVVGRNDDGSYLIAHSSSSRNGVVLTEAWSSGFRYMRRPALYENA
;
A
#
# COMPACT_ATOMS: atom_id res chain seq x y z
N MET A 1 9.05 -10.71 26.56
CA MET A 1 7.93 -11.52 26.03
C MET A 1 8.15 -11.76 24.55
N VAL A 2 7.75 -12.92 24.01
CA VAL A 2 7.92 -13.23 22.57
C VAL A 2 6.61 -13.05 21.82
N TYR A 3 6.62 -12.20 20.81
CA TYR A 3 5.50 -12.00 19.89
C TYR A 3 5.73 -12.80 18.62
N LEU A 4 5.32 -14.07 18.62
CA LEU A 4 5.36 -14.91 17.44
C LEU A 4 4.08 -14.71 16.60
N ILE A 5 4.25 -14.14 15.42
CA ILE A 5 3.22 -13.89 14.42
C ILE A 5 3.41 -14.91 13.31
N VAL A 6 2.35 -15.63 12.97
CA VAL A 6 2.34 -16.57 11.84
C VAL A 6 1.20 -16.19 10.89
N PHE A 7 1.40 -16.39 9.61
CA PHE A 7 0.43 -16.07 8.57
C PHE A 7 -0.03 -17.36 7.93
N ASP A 8 -1.35 -17.52 7.88
CA ASP A 8 -1.96 -18.40 6.91
C ASP A 8 -1.73 -17.79 5.52
N GLY A 9 -1.43 -18.62 4.53
CA GLY A 9 -1.02 -18.14 3.22
C GLY A 9 -1.50 -19.07 2.12
N SER A 10 -1.92 -18.49 0.99
CA SER A 10 -2.17 -19.26 -0.22
C SER A 10 -1.09 -18.94 -1.25
N ILE A 11 -0.52 -19.96 -1.88
CA ILE A 11 0.55 -19.82 -2.87
C ILE A 11 0.31 -20.72 -4.08
N PRO A 12 0.66 -20.30 -5.30
CA PRO A 12 0.52 -21.14 -6.48
C PRO A 12 1.57 -22.27 -6.49
N ALA A 13 1.16 -23.44 -6.97
CA ALA A 13 2.04 -24.59 -7.12
C ALA A 13 3.22 -24.29 -8.07
N GLY A 14 4.44 -24.54 -7.60
CA GLY A 14 5.68 -24.28 -8.34
C GLY A 14 6.03 -22.80 -8.48
N GLY A 15 5.56 -21.95 -7.56
CA GLY A 15 6.04 -20.57 -7.44
C GLY A 15 7.52 -20.55 -7.10
N GLU A 16 8.36 -20.06 -8.01
CA GLU A 16 9.77 -19.82 -7.67
C GLU A 16 9.81 -18.79 -6.52
N PHE A 17 10.70 -19.01 -5.55
CA PHE A 17 11.02 -18.11 -4.42
C PHE A 17 10.26 -18.26 -3.09
N PHE A 18 9.12 -18.96 -2.92
CA PHE A 18 8.48 -19.03 -1.58
C PHE A 18 9.27 -19.88 -0.55
N SER A 19 9.31 -19.42 0.71
CA SER A 19 9.92 -20.12 1.84
C SER A 19 9.01 -20.04 3.07
N LEU A 20 8.84 -21.16 3.79
CA LEU A 20 8.07 -21.23 5.04
C LEU A 20 8.56 -20.21 6.09
N LYS A 21 9.84 -19.84 6.07
CA LYS A 21 10.36 -18.81 6.99
C LYS A 21 9.77 -17.41 6.76
N ARG A 22 8.97 -17.20 5.69
CA ARG A 22 8.31 -15.93 5.34
C ARG A 22 6.90 -15.81 5.90
N SER A 23 6.30 -16.93 6.30
CA SER A 23 4.96 -16.96 6.90
C SER A 23 5.00 -16.84 8.41
N ALA A 24 6.14 -16.47 9.01
CA ALA A 24 6.25 -16.25 10.44
C ALA A 24 7.33 -15.23 10.80
N PHE A 25 7.02 -14.33 11.73
CA PHE A 25 7.95 -13.37 12.32
C PHE A 25 7.86 -13.43 13.84
N ALA A 26 8.96 -13.16 14.53
CA ALA A 26 8.96 -13.02 15.97
C ALA A 26 9.64 -11.73 16.41
N TYR A 27 9.15 -11.15 17.50
CA TYR A 27 9.70 -9.94 18.11
C TYR A 27 9.79 -10.06 19.63
N ASP A 28 10.72 -9.33 20.25
CA ASP A 28 10.74 -9.12 21.70
C ASP A 28 9.87 -7.92 22.11
N GLU A 29 9.76 -7.67 23.42
CA GLU A 29 9.03 -6.56 24.02
C GLU A 29 9.53 -5.17 23.60
N LEU A 30 10.74 -5.08 23.06
CA LEU A 30 11.32 -3.84 22.56
C LEU A 30 11.17 -3.69 21.03
N GLY A 31 10.47 -4.63 20.38
CA GLY A 31 10.24 -4.64 18.94
C GLY A 31 11.45 -5.11 18.11
N ASN A 32 12.47 -5.69 18.74
CA ASN A 32 13.60 -6.26 18.00
C ASN A 32 13.19 -7.61 17.39
N SER A 33 13.62 -7.87 16.16
CA SER A 33 13.34 -9.14 15.50
C SER A 33 14.06 -10.31 16.19
N LEU A 34 13.32 -11.40 16.38
CA LEU A 34 13.79 -12.67 16.91
C LEU A 34 13.81 -13.72 15.81
N GLU A 35 14.74 -14.68 15.93
CA GLU A 35 14.83 -15.80 14.98
C GLU A 35 13.62 -16.74 15.14
N VAL A 36 12.99 -17.06 14.01
CA VAL A 36 11.87 -18.01 13.93
C VAL A 36 12.35 -19.33 13.32
N ARG A 37 12.03 -20.44 13.98
CA ARG A 37 12.29 -21.80 13.50
C ARG A 37 10.99 -22.48 13.07
N VAL A 38 11.07 -23.25 11.98
CA VAL A 38 10.02 -24.22 11.63
C VAL A 38 10.21 -25.43 12.55
N VAL A 39 9.19 -25.72 13.36
CA VAL A 39 9.19 -26.84 14.31
C VAL A 39 8.59 -28.08 13.67
N ASP A 40 7.55 -27.90 12.86
CA ASP A 40 6.93 -28.93 12.03
C ASP A 40 6.43 -28.27 10.73
N ASP A 41 6.75 -28.86 9.58
CA ASP A 41 6.32 -28.35 8.26
C ASP A 41 5.09 -29.07 7.71
N GLY A 42 4.52 -30.03 8.44
CA GLY A 42 3.31 -30.73 8.03
C GLY A 42 3.44 -31.45 6.68
N GLY A 43 4.66 -31.72 6.22
CA GLY A 43 4.93 -32.29 4.89
C GLY A 43 4.76 -31.30 3.73
N PHE A 44 4.92 -30.00 4.00
CA PHE A 44 4.81 -28.92 3.01
C PHE A 44 5.60 -29.21 1.73
N ASN A 45 4.91 -29.09 0.59
CA ASN A 45 5.52 -29.20 -0.73
C ASN A 45 4.96 -28.12 -1.65
N ILE A 46 5.82 -27.19 -2.04
CA ILE A 46 5.47 -26.05 -2.89
C ILE A 46 4.96 -26.46 -4.29
N ASP A 47 5.27 -27.66 -4.75
CA ASP A 47 4.88 -28.15 -6.07
C ASP A 47 3.56 -28.93 -6.05
N VAL A 48 3.02 -29.23 -4.87
CA VAL A 48 1.85 -30.09 -4.71
C VAL A 48 0.71 -29.28 -4.12
N ALA A 49 -0.40 -29.19 -4.85
CA ALA A 49 -1.59 -28.51 -4.34
C ALA A 49 -2.14 -29.25 -3.12
N GLY A 50 -2.47 -28.51 -2.06
CA GLY A 50 -2.87 -29.08 -0.79
C GLY A 50 -2.91 -28.06 0.34
N ILE A 51 -3.48 -28.46 1.47
CA ILE A 51 -3.53 -27.65 2.69
C ILE A 51 -2.52 -28.24 3.68
N TYR A 52 -1.56 -27.44 4.09
CA TYR A 52 -0.46 -27.83 4.97
C TYR A 52 -0.55 -27.08 6.28
N LYS A 53 -0.42 -27.79 7.39
CA LYS A 53 -0.42 -27.18 8.72
C LYS A 53 1.03 -27.07 9.21
N ILE A 54 1.49 -25.85 9.42
CA ILE A 54 2.87 -25.54 9.77
C ILE A 54 2.93 -25.06 11.21
N THR A 55 3.90 -25.54 11.98
CA THR A 55 4.17 -25.07 13.34
C THR A 55 5.49 -24.31 13.37
N PHE A 56 5.44 -23.06 13.84
CA PHE A 56 6.60 -22.22 14.07
C PHE A 56 6.89 -22.07 15.57
N GLY A 57 8.16 -21.81 15.89
CA GLY A 57 8.59 -21.48 17.24
C GLY A 57 9.59 -20.34 17.27
N ALA A 58 9.61 -19.59 18.38
CA ALA A 58 10.60 -18.55 18.65
C ALA A 58 11.01 -18.56 20.12
N ILE A 59 12.26 -18.17 20.41
CA ILE A 59 12.82 -18.17 21.76
C ILE A 59 13.24 -16.76 22.16
N HIS A 60 12.89 -16.35 23.38
CA HIS A 60 13.37 -15.11 23.95
C HIS A 60 14.87 -15.18 24.29
N PRO A 61 15.72 -14.23 23.86
CA PRO A 61 17.16 -14.32 24.02
C PRO A 61 17.60 -14.26 25.50
N LYS A 62 16.90 -13.46 26.32
CA LYS A 62 17.18 -13.28 27.76
C LYS A 62 16.42 -14.24 28.68
N SER A 63 15.09 -14.22 28.69
CA SER A 63 14.25 -15.08 29.54
C SER A 63 14.26 -16.57 29.16
N LYS A 64 14.71 -16.93 27.95
CA LYS A 64 14.67 -18.31 27.40
C LYS A 64 13.27 -18.89 27.25
N GLU A 65 12.24 -18.06 27.33
CA GLU A 65 10.86 -18.46 27.08
C GLU A 65 10.67 -18.86 25.61
N GLU A 66 10.02 -20.00 25.36
CA GLU A 66 9.70 -20.48 24.00
C GLU A 66 8.19 -20.34 23.74
N VAL A 67 7.85 -19.80 22.57
CA VAL A 67 6.47 -19.66 22.11
C VAL A 67 6.29 -20.38 20.78
N PHE A 68 5.15 -21.04 20.61
CA PHE A 68 4.79 -21.80 19.41
C PHE A 68 3.47 -21.31 18.83
N ARG A 69 3.38 -21.31 17.49
CA ARG A 69 2.17 -20.95 16.75
C ARG A 69 2.01 -21.82 15.52
N GLU A 70 0.78 -22.19 15.25
CA GLU A 70 0.40 -22.94 14.04
C GLU A 70 -0.20 -22.00 13.01
N CYS A 71 0.09 -22.24 11.73
CA CYS A 71 -0.61 -21.64 10.60
C CYS A 71 -0.94 -22.69 9.54
N THR A 72 -1.80 -22.31 8.61
CA THR A 72 -2.25 -23.11 7.49
C THR A 72 -1.75 -22.48 6.19
N ILE A 73 -0.95 -23.23 5.43
CA ILE A 73 -0.49 -22.83 4.10
C ILE A 73 -1.22 -23.68 3.05
N THR A 74 -1.95 -23.03 2.17
CA THR A 74 -2.61 -23.65 1.02
C THR A 74 -1.72 -23.49 -0.20
N VAL A 75 -1.36 -24.60 -0.85
CA VAL A 75 -0.77 -24.57 -2.18
C VAL A 75 -1.90 -24.78 -3.17
N GLU A 76 -2.14 -23.79 -4.01
CA GLU A 76 -3.19 -23.82 -5.04
C GLU A 76 -2.68 -24.45 -6.33
N PRO A 77 -3.53 -25.20 -7.08
CA PRO A 77 -3.17 -25.70 -8.39
C PRO A 77 -2.78 -24.54 -9.32
N LYS A 78 -1.82 -24.78 -10.20
CA LYS A 78 -1.35 -23.80 -11.19
C LYS A 78 -2.43 -23.57 -12.27
N GLU A 79 -3.45 -22.77 -11.97
CA GLU A 79 -4.34 -22.24 -13.00
C GLU A 79 -3.65 -21.09 -13.74
N GLU A 80 -3.92 -20.97 -15.05
CA GLU A 80 -3.66 -19.72 -15.76
C GLU A 80 -4.46 -18.62 -15.05
N GLU A 81 -3.80 -17.72 -14.33
CA GLU A 81 -4.43 -16.51 -13.82
C GLU A 81 -5.07 -15.80 -15.01
N LYS A 82 -6.39 -15.93 -15.12
CA LYS A 82 -7.16 -14.98 -15.93
C LYS A 82 -6.86 -13.62 -15.33
N PRO A 83 -6.46 -12.62 -16.13
CA PRO A 83 -6.21 -11.30 -15.62
C PRO A 83 -7.44 -10.87 -14.83
N LEU A 84 -7.24 -10.53 -13.55
CA LEU A 84 -8.24 -9.83 -12.75
C LEU A 84 -8.55 -8.53 -13.49
N ARG A 85 -9.53 -8.58 -14.39
CA ARG A 85 -10.13 -7.39 -14.95
C ARG A 85 -11.09 -6.84 -13.91
N SER A 86 -11.13 -5.53 -13.80
CA SER A 86 -12.32 -4.88 -13.23
C SER A 86 -13.54 -5.42 -13.97
N THR A 87 -14.36 -6.20 -13.27
CA THR A 87 -15.66 -6.68 -13.75
C THR A 87 -16.69 -5.56 -13.75
N LEU A 88 -16.29 -4.36 -13.29
CA LEU A 88 -17.16 -3.21 -13.12
C LEU A 88 -17.39 -2.54 -14.48
N THR A 89 -18.66 -2.40 -14.83
CA THR A 89 -19.09 -1.77 -16.08
C THR A 89 -19.12 -0.25 -15.97
N GLY A 90 -18.88 0.45 -17.08
CA GLY A 90 -18.88 1.92 -17.15
C GLY A 90 -17.50 2.57 -17.00
N THR A 91 -17.45 3.89 -17.01
CA THR A 91 -16.23 4.69 -16.74
C THR A 91 -16.09 5.00 -15.25
N SER A 92 -14.88 5.33 -14.77
CA SER A 92 -14.68 5.70 -13.35
C SER A 92 -15.54 6.91 -12.98
N ASP A 93 -15.64 7.93 -13.85
CA ASP A 93 -16.54 9.08 -13.67
C ASP A 93 -18.02 8.69 -13.53
N SER A 94 -18.50 7.75 -14.36
CA SER A 94 -19.90 7.28 -14.27
C SER A 94 -20.17 6.58 -12.94
N ARG A 95 -19.23 5.77 -12.47
CA ARG A 95 -19.33 5.07 -11.17
C ARG A 95 -19.23 6.05 -10.01
N TYR A 96 -18.29 6.99 -10.08
CA TYR A 96 -18.10 8.05 -9.08
C TYR A 96 -19.37 8.86 -8.88
N ARG A 97 -20.05 9.26 -9.96
CA ARG A 97 -21.33 10.00 -9.87
C ARG A 97 -22.41 9.21 -9.13
N LYS A 98 -22.49 7.89 -9.32
CA LYS A 98 -23.45 7.04 -8.60
C LYS A 98 -23.12 6.98 -7.11
N TYR A 99 -21.86 6.78 -6.75
CA TYR A 99 -21.48 6.77 -5.33
C TYR A 99 -21.61 8.14 -4.67
N MET A 100 -21.30 9.24 -5.37
CA MET A 100 -21.58 10.60 -4.91
C MET A 100 -23.07 10.78 -4.61
N GLN A 101 -23.94 10.35 -5.51
CA GLN A 101 -25.38 10.42 -5.31
C GLN A 101 -25.81 9.60 -4.08
N TYR A 102 -25.37 8.36 -3.97
CA TYR A 102 -25.67 7.51 -2.81
C TYR A 102 -25.18 8.15 -1.51
N ARG A 103 -23.91 8.58 -1.46
CA ARG A 103 -23.31 9.27 -0.32
C ARG A 103 -24.13 10.49 0.08
N ASN A 104 -24.56 11.32 -0.87
CA ASN A 104 -25.37 12.50 -0.56
C ASN A 104 -26.75 12.17 0.02
N GLU A 105 -27.34 11.05 -0.41
CA GLU A 105 -28.62 10.57 0.13
C GLU A 105 -28.49 10.08 1.58
N ILE A 106 -27.35 9.49 1.94
CA ILE A 106 -27.12 8.91 3.28
C ILE A 106 -26.24 9.75 4.21
N ALA A 107 -25.72 10.90 3.75
CA ALA A 107 -24.63 11.63 4.41
C ALA A 107 -24.93 11.98 5.87
N SER A 108 -26.13 12.47 6.16
CA SER A 108 -26.50 12.90 7.51
C SER A 108 -26.57 11.73 8.50
N GLU A 109 -27.23 10.63 8.12
CA GLU A 109 -27.33 9.44 8.97
C GLU A 109 -25.96 8.78 9.14
N LEU A 110 -25.17 8.73 8.06
CA LEU A 110 -23.83 8.17 8.11
C LEU A 110 -22.91 8.98 9.04
N ALA A 111 -22.94 10.31 8.94
CA ALA A 111 -22.15 11.19 9.80
C ALA A 111 -22.50 11.03 11.29
N GLU A 112 -23.79 10.93 11.62
CA GLU A 112 -24.25 10.69 12.99
C GLU A 112 -23.70 9.36 13.54
N ARG A 113 -23.79 8.29 12.76
CA ARG A 113 -23.28 6.97 13.16
C ARG A 113 -21.76 6.95 13.33
N MET A 114 -21.03 7.61 12.43
CA MET A 114 -19.58 7.74 12.53
C MET A 114 -19.17 8.53 13.78
N GLN A 115 -19.89 9.62 14.08
CA GLN A 115 -19.68 10.39 15.30
C GLN A 115 -19.89 9.52 16.55
N VAL A 116 -20.99 8.76 16.61
CA VAL A 116 -21.25 7.84 17.73
C VAL A 116 -20.13 6.81 17.90
N LEU A 117 -19.62 6.24 16.80
CA LEU A 117 -18.51 5.28 16.85
C LEU A 117 -17.19 5.93 17.32
N ASN A 118 -16.89 7.15 16.86
CA ASN A 118 -15.74 7.92 17.33
C ASN A 118 -15.84 8.23 18.84
N GLU A 119 -17.03 8.59 19.32
CA GLU A 119 -17.30 8.84 20.74
C GLU A 119 -17.13 7.55 21.57
N GLN A 120 -17.67 6.43 21.10
CA GLN A 120 -17.50 5.12 21.75
C GLN A 120 -16.03 4.68 21.80
N PHE A 121 -15.27 4.92 20.72
CA PHE A 121 -13.85 4.63 20.65
C PHE A 121 -13.04 5.49 21.64
N SER A 122 -13.33 6.79 21.68
CA SER A 122 -12.73 7.72 22.64
C SER A 122 -13.07 7.34 24.10
N GLN A 123 -14.30 6.91 24.35
CA GLN A 123 -14.74 6.43 25.66
C GLN A 123 -14.01 5.13 26.05
N ARG A 124 -13.83 4.19 25.12
CA ARG A 124 -13.08 2.96 25.37
C ARG A 124 -11.64 3.24 25.76
N ILE A 125 -10.96 4.16 25.07
CA ILE A 125 -9.61 4.58 25.44
C ILE A 125 -9.58 5.23 26.82
N SER A 126 -10.54 6.11 27.11
CA SER A 126 -10.65 6.74 28.44
C SER A 126 -10.86 5.71 29.56
N LEU A 127 -11.68 4.68 29.32
CA LEU A 127 -11.88 3.58 30.27
C LEU A 127 -10.62 2.72 30.45
N LEU A 128 -9.89 2.44 29.38
CA LEU A 128 -8.63 1.70 29.45
C LEU A 128 -7.57 2.48 30.23
N LEU A 129 -7.41 3.78 29.97
CA LEU A 129 -6.54 4.65 30.76
C LEU A 129 -6.95 4.67 32.24
N GLY A 130 -8.25 4.79 32.52
CA GLY A 130 -8.79 4.79 33.88
C GLY A 130 -8.67 3.46 34.63
N ALA A 131 -8.42 2.35 33.93
CA ALA A 131 -8.20 1.04 34.56
C ALA A 131 -6.82 0.91 35.22
N PHE A 132 -5.89 1.83 34.96
CA PHE A 132 -4.55 1.87 35.53
C PHE A 132 -4.34 3.16 36.34
N PRO A 133 -5.08 3.37 37.45
CA PRO A 133 -5.02 4.62 38.22
C PRO A 133 -3.66 4.89 38.87
N ASP A 134 -2.84 3.85 39.03
CA ASP A 134 -1.49 3.93 39.61
C ASP A 134 -0.38 4.14 38.57
N ALA A 135 -0.71 4.26 37.29
CA ALA A 135 0.27 4.58 36.25
C ALA A 135 0.80 6.01 36.45
N LEU A 136 2.13 6.15 36.40
CA LEU A 136 2.84 7.41 36.54
C LEU A 136 2.66 8.30 35.29
N SER A 137 2.62 7.67 34.11
CA SER A 137 2.28 8.32 32.84
C SER A 137 1.53 7.38 31.91
N HIS A 138 0.93 7.98 30.88
CA HIS A 138 0.22 7.29 29.82
C HIS A 138 0.66 7.82 28.47
N ARG A 139 0.81 6.93 27.49
CA ARG A 139 1.11 7.28 26.10
C ARG A 139 0.11 6.62 25.18
N LEU A 140 -0.44 7.38 24.24
CA LEU A 140 -1.25 6.85 23.15
C LEU A 140 -0.40 6.83 21.89
N LEU A 141 -0.21 5.65 21.33
CA LEU A 141 0.67 5.40 20.20
C LEU A 141 -0.14 4.83 19.04
N ARG A 142 0.25 5.19 17.83
CA ARG A 142 -0.26 4.58 16.59
C ARG A 142 0.85 3.80 15.91
N ALA A 143 0.53 2.58 15.50
CA ALA A 143 1.39 1.81 14.61
C ALA A 143 1.29 2.39 13.18
N VAL A 144 2.40 2.92 12.67
CA VAL A 144 2.53 3.43 11.29
C VAL A 144 3.64 2.66 10.59
N PHE A 145 3.39 2.20 9.36
CA PHE A 145 4.41 1.53 8.57
C PHE A 145 5.31 2.53 7.86
N VAL A 146 6.61 2.28 7.91
CA VAL A 146 7.62 3.02 7.15
C VAL A 146 7.72 2.40 5.77
N GLU A 147 7.48 3.20 4.74
CA GLU A 147 7.47 2.71 3.36
C GLU A 147 8.85 2.28 2.88
N ASN A 148 8.86 1.20 2.10
CA ASN A 148 10.00 0.74 1.31
C ASN A 148 9.68 0.85 -0.19
N GLU A 149 10.64 1.32 -0.98
CA GLU A 149 10.50 1.54 -2.43
C GLU A 149 10.87 0.29 -3.24
N THR A 150 10.02 -0.73 -3.15
CA THR A 150 10.24 -2.04 -3.77
C THR A 150 8.92 -2.71 -4.11
N ASP A 151 8.91 -3.48 -5.20
CA ASP A 151 7.82 -4.40 -5.54
C ASP A 151 7.99 -5.80 -4.94
N ASP A 152 9.04 -6.00 -4.15
CA ASP A 152 9.46 -7.28 -3.59
C ASP A 152 9.58 -7.20 -2.06
N ALA A 153 8.76 -7.98 -1.36
CA ALA A 153 8.73 -8.10 0.09
C ALA A 153 9.98 -8.75 0.69
N ASP A 154 10.76 -9.44 -0.13
CA ASP A 154 12.05 -10.01 0.27
C ASP A 154 13.19 -9.01 0.20
N GLU A 155 12.98 -7.84 -0.41
CA GLU A 155 14.03 -6.84 -0.57
C GLU A 155 14.17 -5.93 0.64
N ALA A 156 13.09 -5.70 1.38
CA ALA A 156 13.08 -4.74 2.49
C ALA A 156 12.50 -5.33 3.77
N GLN A 157 13.00 -4.85 4.92
CA GLN A 157 12.36 -5.16 6.20
C GLN A 157 11.21 -4.18 6.42
N PRO A 158 9.97 -4.67 6.59
CA PRO A 158 8.87 -3.79 7.00
C PRO A 158 9.22 -3.23 8.38
N LYS A 159 9.26 -1.91 8.49
CA LYS A 159 9.49 -1.24 9.76
C LYS A 159 8.19 -0.60 10.20
N MET A 160 7.71 -1.00 11.37
CA MET A 160 6.64 -0.30 12.07
C MET A 160 7.28 0.75 12.98
N GLN A 161 6.76 1.96 12.96
CA GLN A 161 7.08 3.00 13.92
C GLN A 161 5.85 3.27 14.79
N LEU A 162 6.10 3.62 16.05
CA LEU A 162 5.07 4.06 16.96
C LEU A 162 5.10 5.59 16.98
N GLU A 163 4.03 6.19 16.48
CA GLU A 163 3.85 7.64 16.52
C GLU A 163 2.98 8.02 17.70
N GLU A 164 3.46 8.95 18.52
CA GLU A 164 2.70 9.43 19.66
C GLU A 164 1.57 10.34 19.19
N MET A 165 0.35 10.01 19.60
CA MET A 165 -0.85 10.70 19.21
C MET A 165 -1.37 11.57 20.36
N PRO A 166 -1.64 12.87 20.10
CA PRO A 166 -2.22 13.74 21.12
C PRO A 166 -3.67 13.37 21.45
N LEU A 167 -4.38 12.74 20.52
CA LEU A 167 -5.80 12.41 20.60
C LEU A 167 -6.08 11.08 19.89
N ALA A 168 -7.12 10.37 20.35
CA ALA A 168 -7.64 9.14 19.76
C ALA A 168 -8.44 9.38 18.47
N LEU A 169 -7.82 10.03 17.50
CA LEU A 169 -8.46 10.30 16.21
C LEU A 169 -8.44 9.03 15.36
N VAL A 170 -9.60 8.58 14.90
CA VAL A 170 -9.69 7.54 13.85
C VAL A 170 -9.36 8.18 12.50
N THR A 171 -8.39 7.62 11.79
CA THR A 171 -7.89 8.19 10.53
C THR A 171 -8.21 7.35 9.30
N ASN A 172 -8.64 6.10 9.46
CA ASN A 172 -8.89 5.18 8.34
C ASN A 172 -10.38 5.04 7.96
N TRP A 173 -11.23 6.03 8.25
CA TRP A 173 -12.69 5.94 7.99
C TRP A 173 -13.03 5.61 6.53
N SER A 174 -12.24 6.11 5.57
CA SER A 174 -12.38 5.77 4.15
C SER A 174 -12.23 4.26 3.90
N HIS A 175 -11.28 3.59 4.56
CA HIS A 175 -11.09 2.13 4.50
C HIS A 175 -12.25 1.39 5.18
N VAL A 176 -12.66 1.84 6.37
CA VAL A 176 -13.80 1.24 7.11
C VAL A 176 -15.06 1.24 6.25
N LEU A 177 -15.36 2.38 5.61
CA LEU A 177 -16.55 2.53 4.79
C LEU A 177 -16.47 1.74 3.49
N ALA A 178 -15.30 1.68 2.86
CA ALA A 178 -15.08 0.85 1.68
C ALA A 178 -15.30 -0.64 1.99
N VAL A 179 -14.71 -1.15 3.07
CA VAL A 179 -14.88 -2.54 3.52
C VAL A 179 -16.35 -2.83 3.87
N TYR A 180 -16.99 -1.92 4.60
CA TYR A 180 -18.40 -2.05 4.97
C TYR A 180 -19.32 -2.11 3.74
N VAL A 181 -19.12 -1.22 2.75
CA VAL A 181 -19.91 -1.23 1.52
C VAL A 181 -19.67 -2.52 0.73
N ALA A 182 -18.42 -2.98 0.61
CA ALA A 182 -18.08 -4.23 -0.08
C ALA A 182 -18.73 -5.46 0.60
N LEU A 183 -18.80 -5.49 1.92
CA LEU A 183 -19.45 -6.58 2.68
C LEU A 183 -20.97 -6.55 2.58
N SER A 184 -21.56 -5.36 2.58
CA SER A 184 -23.01 -5.15 2.67
C SER A 184 -23.73 -5.16 1.32
N THR A 185 -22.98 -5.15 0.22
CA THR A 185 -23.53 -5.16 -1.13
C THR A 185 -24.25 -6.49 -1.41
N LEU A 186 -25.53 -6.39 -1.79
CA LEU A 186 -26.41 -7.54 -2.02
C LEU A 186 -26.24 -8.19 -3.41
N GLU A 187 -25.79 -7.44 -4.41
CA GLU A 187 -25.56 -7.94 -5.78
C GLU A 187 -24.12 -7.67 -6.21
N VAL A 188 -23.29 -8.71 -6.18
CA VAL A 188 -21.85 -8.62 -6.47
C VAL A 188 -21.56 -8.37 -7.96
N GLU A 189 -22.48 -8.76 -8.86
CA GLU A 189 -22.38 -8.48 -10.30
C GLU A 189 -22.74 -7.03 -10.68
N LYS A 190 -23.53 -6.34 -9.83
CA LYS A 190 -23.94 -4.94 -10.00
C LYS A 190 -23.76 -4.15 -8.71
N PRO A 191 -22.54 -4.07 -8.19
CA PRO A 191 -22.28 -3.48 -6.88
C PRO A 191 -22.57 -1.97 -6.82
N LEU A 192 -22.79 -1.36 -8.00
CA LEU A 192 -22.92 0.07 -8.23
C LEU A 192 -24.33 0.47 -8.63
N ASP A 193 -25.27 -0.47 -8.56
CA ASP A 193 -26.67 -0.17 -8.78
C ASP A 193 -27.20 0.64 -7.58
N LEU A 194 -27.65 1.88 -7.85
CA LEU A 194 -28.16 2.78 -6.81
C LEU A 194 -29.35 2.18 -6.05
N PHE A 195 -30.18 1.38 -6.71
CA PHE A 195 -31.31 0.74 -6.05
C PHE A 195 -30.85 -0.35 -5.07
N ASN A 196 -29.76 -1.05 -5.35
CA ASN A 196 -29.15 -1.99 -4.41
C ASN A 196 -28.35 -1.30 -3.30
N LEU A 197 -27.59 -0.26 -3.60
CA LEU A 197 -26.88 0.53 -2.58
C LEU A 197 -27.85 1.10 -1.52
N ARG A 198 -29.03 1.58 -1.95
CA ARG A 198 -30.09 2.08 -1.05
C ARG A 198 -30.69 1.04 -0.11
N LYS A 199 -30.46 -0.25 -0.35
CA LYS A 199 -30.93 -1.35 0.53
C LYS A 199 -29.91 -1.72 1.60
N ILE A 200 -28.69 -1.19 1.52
CA ILE A 200 -27.63 -1.49 2.50
C ILE A 200 -28.07 -0.97 3.87
N SER A 201 -28.17 -1.87 4.84
CA SER A 201 -28.45 -1.57 6.24
C SER A 201 -27.17 -1.25 7.00
N PHE A 202 -27.22 -0.24 7.88
CA PHE A 202 -26.10 0.17 8.75
C PHE A 202 -25.78 -0.79 9.90
N GLU A 203 -26.50 -1.89 10.07
CA GLU A 203 -26.32 -2.82 11.19
C GLU A 203 -24.91 -3.46 11.25
N GLY A 204 -24.16 -3.49 10.14
CA GLY A 204 -22.78 -4.02 10.07
C GLY A 204 -21.65 -3.00 10.24
N LEU A 205 -21.93 -1.69 10.20
CA LEU A 205 -20.87 -0.66 10.19
C LEU A 205 -20.03 -0.68 11.47
N SER A 206 -20.67 -0.86 12.63
CA SER A 206 -20.00 -0.94 13.92
C SER A 206 -19.05 -2.13 14.00
N GLU A 207 -19.47 -3.29 13.50
CA GLU A 207 -18.65 -4.50 13.49
C GLU A 207 -17.39 -4.33 12.64
N VAL A 208 -17.53 -3.77 11.44
CA VAL A 208 -16.39 -3.47 10.57
C VAL A 208 -15.45 -2.46 11.23
N PHE A 209 -16.01 -1.39 11.81
CA PHE A 209 -15.23 -0.38 12.53
C PHE A 209 -14.38 -1.03 13.63
N TRP A 210 -14.96 -1.83 14.52
CA TRP A 210 -14.22 -2.45 15.63
C TRP A 210 -13.23 -3.53 15.18
N ASN A 211 -13.54 -4.27 14.11
CA ASN A 211 -12.60 -5.25 13.54
C ASN A 211 -11.38 -4.59 12.89
N MET A 212 -11.52 -3.35 12.42
CA MET A 212 -10.43 -2.59 11.80
C MET A 212 -9.62 -1.75 12.79
N HIS A 213 -9.99 -1.71 14.08
CA HIS A 213 -9.30 -0.94 15.11
C HIS A 213 -8.92 -1.82 16.29
N GLU A 214 -7.68 -2.31 16.28
CA GLU A 214 -7.13 -3.07 17.39
C GLU A 214 -6.44 -2.14 18.40
N LEU A 215 -6.77 -2.30 19.69
CA LEU A 215 -6.10 -1.63 20.80
C LEU A 215 -5.33 -2.67 21.61
N LYS A 216 -4.01 -2.51 21.66
CA LYS A 216 -3.12 -3.25 22.56
C LYS A 216 -2.66 -2.32 23.68
N PHE A 217 -2.35 -2.89 24.84
CA PHE A 217 -1.75 -2.15 25.94
C PHE A 217 -0.48 -2.83 26.41
N ASN A 218 0.49 -2.03 26.83
CA ASN A 218 1.69 -2.46 27.52
C ASN A 218 1.81 -1.66 28.83
N PHE A 219 2.18 -2.31 29.92
CA PHE A 219 2.38 -1.66 31.22
C PHE A 219 3.69 -2.12 31.84
N GLU A 220 4.69 -1.24 31.87
CA GLU A 220 6.02 -1.52 32.40
C GLU A 220 6.56 -0.31 33.19
N ASP A 221 7.20 -0.56 34.33
CA ASP A 221 7.84 0.47 35.18
C ASP A 221 6.94 1.68 35.56
N GLY A 222 5.62 1.47 35.63
CA GLY A 222 4.65 2.52 35.93
C GLY A 222 4.18 3.32 34.73
N GLU A 223 4.63 3.00 33.52
CA GLU A 223 4.23 3.61 32.27
C GLU A 223 3.18 2.74 31.56
N LEU A 224 2.03 3.32 31.21
CA LEU A 224 1.02 2.67 30.37
C LEU A 224 1.12 3.16 28.93
N GLU A 225 1.37 2.24 28.01
CA GLU A 225 1.31 2.50 26.57
C GLU A 225 0.07 1.84 25.97
N LEU A 226 -0.77 2.63 25.29
CA LEU A 226 -1.87 2.14 24.47
C LEU A 226 -1.48 2.27 23.01
N ILE A 227 -1.48 1.16 22.29
CA ILE A 227 -1.08 1.08 20.89
C ILE A 227 -2.31 0.79 20.04
N LEU A 228 -2.67 1.75 19.19
CA LEU A 228 -3.68 1.63 18.15
C LEU A 228 -3.05 1.05 16.88
N THR A 229 -3.61 -0.06 16.40
CA THR A 229 -3.34 -0.62 15.08
C THR A 229 -4.61 -0.54 14.24
N GLU A 230 -4.55 0.20 13.15
CA GLU A 230 -5.62 0.29 12.15
C GLU A 230 -5.35 -0.72 11.04
N ARG A 231 -6.33 -1.58 10.75
CA ARG A 231 -6.22 -2.55 9.66
C ARG A 231 -6.48 -1.89 8.30
N THR A 232 -5.81 -2.40 7.26
CA THR A 232 -6.01 -1.95 5.88
C THR A 232 -7.12 -2.72 5.18
N SER A 233 -7.58 -2.24 4.02
CA SER A 233 -8.55 -2.96 3.18
C SER A 233 -8.04 -4.33 2.75
N GLU A 234 -6.76 -4.43 2.43
CA GLU A 234 -6.11 -5.67 2.00
C GLU A 234 -6.06 -6.71 3.11
N GLU A 235 -5.87 -6.27 4.36
CA GLU A 235 -5.98 -7.15 5.53
C GLU A 235 -7.42 -7.65 5.69
N MET A 236 -8.41 -6.79 5.48
CA MET A 236 -9.82 -7.17 5.58
C MET A 236 -10.30 -8.09 4.45
N VAL A 237 -9.70 -8.03 3.25
CA VAL A 237 -9.94 -9.03 2.19
C VAL A 237 -9.70 -10.44 2.72
N ARG A 238 -8.59 -10.64 3.44
CA ARG A 238 -8.20 -11.94 4.00
C ARG A 238 -9.05 -12.29 5.21
N GLU A 239 -9.21 -11.36 6.14
CA GLU A 239 -9.96 -11.56 7.39
C GLU A 239 -11.40 -12.02 7.12
N TYR A 240 -12.05 -11.42 6.12
CA TYR A 240 -13.42 -11.77 5.74
C TYR A 240 -13.52 -12.82 4.62
N GLY A 241 -12.40 -13.33 4.12
CA GLY A 241 -12.38 -14.29 3.02
C GLY A 241 -13.11 -13.80 1.77
N LEU A 242 -12.87 -12.54 1.37
CA LEU A 242 -13.55 -11.94 0.22
C LEU A 242 -13.15 -12.67 -1.07
N ASN A 243 -14.14 -13.01 -1.89
CA ASN A 243 -13.90 -13.60 -3.20
C ASN A 243 -13.36 -12.57 -4.19
N ALA A 244 -12.96 -13.02 -5.38
CA ALA A 244 -12.36 -12.17 -6.41
C ALA A 244 -13.26 -10.97 -6.81
N GLU A 245 -14.57 -11.17 -6.89
CA GLU A 245 -15.50 -10.11 -7.29
C GLU A 245 -15.67 -9.03 -6.21
N ARG A 246 -15.81 -9.43 -4.93
CA ARG A 246 -15.85 -8.49 -3.80
C ARG A 246 -14.52 -7.78 -3.61
N THR A 247 -13.41 -8.48 -3.86
CA THR A 247 -12.07 -7.88 -3.84
C THR A 247 -11.94 -6.83 -4.93
N ALA A 248 -12.40 -7.09 -6.15
CA ALA A 248 -12.41 -6.11 -7.23
C ALA A 248 -13.30 -4.89 -6.92
N GLN A 249 -14.45 -5.11 -6.27
CA GLN A 249 -15.30 -4.02 -5.78
C GLN A 249 -14.59 -3.18 -4.71
N LEU A 250 -13.93 -3.82 -3.75
CA LEU A 250 -13.19 -3.13 -2.71
C LEU A 250 -12.02 -2.33 -3.31
N ASP A 251 -11.25 -2.92 -4.23
CA ASP A 251 -10.16 -2.25 -4.97
C ASP A 251 -10.66 -0.98 -5.70
N GLU A 252 -11.89 -1.00 -6.22
CA GLU A 252 -12.53 0.19 -6.81
C GLU A 252 -12.88 1.23 -5.75
N LEU A 253 -13.53 0.83 -4.64
CA LEU A 253 -13.86 1.72 -3.53
C LEU A 253 -12.62 2.34 -2.88
N MET A 254 -11.47 1.68 -3.04
CA MET A 254 -10.16 2.14 -2.60
C MET A 254 -9.45 3.04 -3.62
N GLN A 255 -10.02 3.31 -4.80
CA GLN A 255 -9.46 4.33 -5.70
C GLN A 255 -9.66 5.74 -5.08
N PRO A 256 -8.73 6.69 -5.30
CA PRO A 256 -8.73 7.94 -4.56
C PRO A 256 -9.98 8.79 -4.77
N GLU A 257 -10.58 8.75 -5.97
CA GLU A 257 -11.84 9.42 -6.25
C GLU A 257 -12.96 8.93 -5.33
N PHE A 258 -13.06 7.64 -5.02
CA PHE A 258 -14.08 7.13 -4.11
C PHE A 258 -13.72 7.34 -2.65
N GLN A 259 -12.44 7.23 -2.29
CA GLN A 259 -11.98 7.51 -0.93
C GLN A 259 -12.32 8.94 -0.50
N ARG A 260 -12.23 9.93 -1.41
CA ARG A 260 -12.65 11.32 -1.17
C ARG A 260 -14.11 11.48 -0.76
N LEU A 261 -15.01 10.62 -1.27
CA LEU A 261 -16.45 10.67 -0.94
C LEU A 261 -16.67 10.60 0.57
N PHE A 262 -15.91 9.72 1.21
CA PHE A 262 -16.05 9.36 2.60
C PHE A 262 -15.07 10.13 3.48
N ALA A 263 -13.86 10.39 3.00
CA ALA A 263 -12.87 11.21 3.69
C ALA A 263 -13.43 12.61 4.04
N SER A 264 -14.17 13.21 3.11
CA SER A 264 -14.85 14.51 3.31
C SER A 264 -15.83 14.56 4.49
N LEU A 265 -16.38 13.42 4.93
CA LEU A 265 -17.28 13.35 6.09
C LEU A 265 -16.54 13.45 7.43
N THR A 266 -15.22 13.23 7.41
CA THR A 266 -14.38 13.13 8.61
C THR A 266 -13.34 14.23 8.72
N GLY A 267 -13.22 15.08 7.69
CA GLY A 267 -12.12 16.04 7.58
C GLY A 267 -10.77 15.38 7.25
N ASP A 268 -10.78 14.11 6.83
CA ASP A 268 -9.57 13.42 6.34
C ASP A 268 -9.17 14.00 4.98
N THR A 269 -7.99 14.61 4.94
CA THR A 269 -7.42 15.26 3.75
C THR A 269 -6.37 14.41 3.05
N SER A 270 -6.16 13.17 3.48
CA SER A 270 -5.11 12.26 2.95
C SER A 270 -5.27 11.96 1.46
N PHE A 271 -6.47 12.20 0.92
CA PHE A 271 -6.86 11.97 -0.47
C PHE A 271 -7.21 13.26 -1.22
N GLU A 272 -7.00 14.43 -0.60
CA GLU A 272 -7.11 15.70 -1.30
C GLU A 272 -6.03 15.80 -2.38
N ASP A 273 -6.41 16.31 -3.54
CA ASP A 273 -5.43 16.62 -4.58
C ASP A 273 -4.53 17.78 -4.13
N LEU A 274 -3.41 17.93 -4.83
CA LEU A 274 -2.61 19.16 -4.78
C LEU A 274 -3.52 20.39 -4.89
N SER A 275 -3.45 21.28 -3.90
CA SER A 275 -4.19 22.55 -3.97
C SER A 275 -3.72 23.37 -5.17
N GLU A 276 -4.58 24.24 -5.70
CA GLU A 276 -4.21 25.12 -6.81
C GLU A 276 -3.03 26.03 -6.43
N GLU A 277 -2.94 26.45 -5.17
CA GLU A 277 -1.78 27.18 -4.65
C GLU A 277 -0.51 26.36 -4.77
N ARG A 278 -0.53 25.09 -4.33
CA ARG A 278 0.63 24.21 -4.40
C ARG A 278 1.00 23.86 -5.85
N LEU A 279 0.02 23.68 -6.73
CA LEU A 279 0.26 23.51 -8.16
C LEU A 279 0.94 24.74 -8.75
N ASN A 280 0.50 25.93 -8.37
CA ASN A 280 1.10 27.18 -8.82
C ASN A 280 2.51 27.36 -8.25
N GLU A 281 2.77 26.98 -7.01
CA GLU A 281 4.13 26.96 -6.44
C GLU A 281 5.08 26.05 -7.23
N ILE A 282 4.65 24.81 -7.51
CA ILE A 282 5.45 23.87 -8.32
C ILE A 282 5.73 24.45 -9.69
N ARG A 283 4.71 25.02 -10.35
CA ARG A 283 4.83 25.62 -11.70
C ARG A 283 5.72 26.85 -11.72
N LEU A 284 5.63 27.72 -10.72
CA LEU A 284 6.49 28.90 -10.59
C LEU A 284 7.95 28.52 -10.28
N GLY A 285 8.16 27.37 -9.64
CA GLY A 285 9.49 26.81 -9.43
C GLY A 285 10.11 26.14 -10.66
N LEU A 286 9.34 25.92 -11.74
CA LEU A 286 9.86 25.32 -12.95
C LEU A 286 10.81 26.27 -13.70
N PRO A 287 11.88 25.75 -14.32
CA PRO A 287 12.74 26.51 -15.22
C PRO A 287 11.96 27.20 -16.34
N ALA A 288 12.32 28.45 -16.64
CA ALA A 288 11.60 29.28 -17.61
C ALA A 288 11.60 28.64 -19.01
N GLY A 289 10.40 28.52 -19.62
CA GLY A 289 10.23 27.97 -20.96
C GLY A 289 10.25 26.43 -21.01
N LEU A 290 10.23 25.74 -19.87
CA LEU A 290 10.14 24.29 -19.81
C LEU A 290 8.73 23.82 -20.24
N ALA A 291 8.64 23.12 -21.36
CA ALA A 291 7.42 22.45 -21.81
C ALA A 291 7.57 20.94 -21.72
N MET A 292 6.94 20.31 -20.73
CA MET A 292 7.07 18.86 -20.57
C MET A 292 6.26 18.07 -21.61
N GLN A 293 6.94 17.28 -22.43
CA GLN A 293 6.33 16.42 -23.43
C GLN A 293 6.18 14.97 -22.94
N ARG A 294 4.94 14.47 -22.91
CA ARG A 294 4.62 13.08 -22.55
C ARG A 294 5.36 12.06 -23.40
N GLU A 295 5.48 12.31 -24.71
CA GLU A 295 6.21 11.44 -25.64
C GLU A 295 7.67 11.28 -25.22
N ALA A 296 8.34 12.37 -24.84
CA ALA A 296 9.72 12.32 -24.36
C ALA A 296 9.85 11.48 -23.07
N VAL A 297 8.90 11.62 -22.14
CA VAL A 297 8.84 10.80 -20.91
C VAL A 297 8.73 9.32 -21.24
N VAL A 298 7.78 8.95 -22.11
CA VAL A 298 7.56 7.56 -22.54
C VAL A 298 8.78 6.98 -23.25
N MET A 299 9.39 7.73 -24.16
CA MET A 299 10.59 7.30 -24.88
C MET A 299 11.79 7.09 -23.95
N LYS A 300 11.96 7.94 -22.94
CA LYS A 300 13.01 7.77 -21.93
C LYS A 300 12.74 6.59 -21.00
N ALA A 301 11.49 6.36 -20.61
CA ALA A 301 11.09 5.17 -19.85
C ALA A 301 11.45 3.89 -20.62
N HIS A 302 11.06 3.82 -21.90
CA HIS A 302 11.40 2.68 -22.76
C HIS A 302 12.91 2.49 -22.95
N SER A 303 13.70 3.57 -23.01
CA SER A 303 15.14 3.45 -23.25
C SER A 303 15.92 2.69 -22.18
N LEU A 304 15.36 2.51 -20.97
CA LEU A 304 15.99 1.74 -19.90
C LEU A 304 15.47 0.31 -19.76
N VAL A 305 14.39 -0.07 -20.45
CA VAL A 305 13.80 -1.41 -20.35
C VAL A 305 14.84 -2.47 -20.74
N GLY A 306 15.11 -3.39 -19.82
CA GLY A 306 16.12 -4.45 -19.97
C GLY A 306 17.58 -3.97 -20.01
N GLN A 307 17.86 -2.67 -19.85
CA GLN A 307 19.21 -2.11 -19.98
C GLN A 307 19.95 -2.01 -18.65
N ILE A 308 19.24 -1.83 -17.54
CA ILE A 308 19.83 -1.63 -16.21
C ILE A 308 19.23 -2.58 -15.17
N SER A 309 20.01 -2.90 -14.15
CA SER A 309 19.56 -3.70 -13.00
C SER A 309 18.76 -2.87 -12.01
N TYR A 310 17.99 -3.54 -11.15
CA TYR A 310 17.40 -2.91 -9.99
C TYR A 310 18.46 -2.74 -8.89
N PHE A 311 18.37 -1.65 -8.14
CA PHE A 311 19.21 -1.44 -6.96
C PHE A 311 18.44 -0.65 -5.91
N PHE A 312 18.22 -1.24 -4.72
CA PHE A 312 17.49 -0.58 -3.63
C PHE A 312 18.15 0.74 -3.21
N GLY A 313 17.40 1.84 -3.21
CA GLY A 313 17.94 3.19 -2.98
C GLY A 313 18.74 3.77 -4.16
N GLY A 314 18.73 3.11 -5.32
CA GLY A 314 19.50 3.52 -6.49
C GLY A 314 18.92 4.77 -7.14
N LYS A 315 19.64 5.89 -7.05
CA LYS A 315 19.29 7.17 -7.69
C LYS A 315 20.37 7.62 -8.68
N TYR A 316 19.96 8.39 -9.69
CA TYR A 316 20.88 9.11 -10.57
C TYR A 316 20.23 10.38 -11.12
N PRO A 317 20.27 11.51 -10.39
CA PRO A 317 19.55 12.73 -10.75
C PRO A 317 20.31 13.60 -11.77
N PHE A 318 20.92 12.98 -12.77
CA PHE A 318 21.73 13.66 -13.79
C PHE A 318 21.29 13.29 -15.20
N LEU A 319 21.65 14.13 -16.17
CA LEU A 319 21.43 13.86 -17.58
C LEU A 319 22.31 12.70 -18.08
N GLY A 320 21.75 11.92 -18.99
CA GLY A 320 22.43 10.88 -19.73
C GLY A 320 22.61 9.58 -18.98
N TRP A 321 23.43 8.72 -19.58
CA TRP A 321 23.77 7.39 -19.09
C TRP A 321 24.71 7.47 -17.89
N ASN A 322 24.45 6.66 -16.85
CA ASN A 322 25.39 6.50 -15.75
C ASN A 322 26.41 5.40 -16.10
N PRO A 323 27.72 5.71 -16.20
CA PRO A 323 28.74 4.70 -16.52
C PRO A 323 28.90 3.61 -15.43
N LEU A 324 28.34 3.82 -14.23
CA LEU A 324 28.38 2.86 -13.13
C LEU A 324 27.23 1.84 -13.18
N TRP A 325 26.24 1.99 -14.06
CA TRP A 325 25.18 0.99 -14.17
C TRP A 325 25.74 -0.36 -14.63
N GLY A 326 25.31 -1.43 -13.96
CA GLY A 326 25.84 -2.79 -14.15
C GLY A 326 27.13 -3.09 -13.37
N VAL A 327 27.81 -2.08 -12.82
CA VAL A 327 29.02 -2.27 -12.01
C VAL A 327 28.63 -2.82 -10.63
N PRO A 328 29.29 -3.88 -10.13
CA PRO A 328 29.02 -4.39 -8.78
C PRO A 328 29.23 -3.32 -7.70
N LYS A 329 28.24 -3.16 -6.83
CA LYS A 329 28.24 -2.22 -5.71
C LYS A 329 27.58 -2.85 -4.49
N VAL A 330 28.10 -2.52 -3.30
CA VAL A 330 27.50 -2.95 -2.04
C VAL A 330 26.20 -2.18 -1.79
N VAL A 331 25.13 -2.89 -1.44
CA VAL A 331 23.87 -2.29 -1.00
C VAL A 331 24.11 -1.68 0.39
N ALA A 332 24.09 -0.35 0.47
CA ALA A 332 24.42 0.39 1.70
C ALA A 332 23.22 0.66 2.61
N SER A 333 21.99 0.52 2.10
CA SER A 333 20.79 0.81 2.88
C SER A 333 20.50 -0.30 3.87
N GLU A 334 20.57 0.00 5.17
CA GLU A 334 20.22 -0.93 6.27
C GLU A 334 18.74 -1.37 6.23
N ARG A 335 17.89 -0.66 5.47
CA ARG A 335 16.49 -1.04 5.25
C ARG A 335 16.33 -2.19 4.25
N SER A 336 17.34 -2.43 3.42
CA SER A 336 17.34 -3.57 2.51
C SER A 336 17.74 -4.83 3.25
N LYS A 337 17.00 -5.93 3.05
CA LYS A 337 17.39 -7.28 3.49
C LYS A 337 18.67 -7.77 2.80
N THR A 338 19.08 -7.12 1.70
CA THR A 338 20.35 -7.36 1.00
C THR A 338 21.45 -6.38 1.41
N ALA A 339 21.27 -5.61 2.50
CA ALA A 339 22.31 -4.73 3.05
C ALA A 339 23.64 -5.48 3.24
N GLY A 340 24.73 -4.88 2.77
CA GLY A 340 26.06 -5.49 2.79
C GLY A 340 26.33 -6.50 1.66
N LEU A 341 25.33 -6.94 0.89
CA LEU A 341 25.53 -7.76 -0.30
C LEU A 341 25.94 -6.91 -1.51
N VAL A 342 26.65 -7.55 -2.44
CA VAL A 342 27.07 -6.93 -3.71
C VAL A 342 26.02 -7.22 -4.78
N ARG A 343 25.47 -6.16 -5.38
CA ARG A 343 24.53 -6.24 -6.51
C ARG A 343 25.01 -5.37 -7.67
N LYS A 344 24.52 -5.63 -8.88
CA LYS A 344 24.77 -4.74 -10.03
C LYS A 344 24.09 -3.41 -9.77
N PHE A 345 24.86 -2.32 -9.79
CA PHE A 345 24.32 -0.99 -9.55
C PHE A 345 23.34 -0.59 -10.64
N GLY A 346 22.31 0.16 -10.24
CA GLY A 346 21.16 0.46 -11.06
C GLY A 346 20.24 1.47 -10.38
N LEU A 347 18.95 1.40 -10.66
CA LEU A 347 17.94 2.30 -10.08
C LEU A 347 16.89 1.53 -9.30
N ASP A 348 16.34 2.14 -8.25
CA ASP A 348 15.08 1.70 -7.66
C ASP A 348 13.88 2.29 -8.43
N CYS A 349 12.66 2.03 -7.97
CA CYS A 349 11.45 2.42 -8.70
C CYS A 349 11.28 3.93 -8.83
N SER A 350 11.40 4.68 -7.74
CA SER A 350 11.25 6.14 -7.80
C SER A 350 12.47 6.84 -8.41
N GLY A 351 13.68 6.28 -8.26
CA GLY A 351 14.90 6.75 -8.91
C GLY A 351 14.85 6.58 -10.43
N PHE A 352 14.22 5.52 -10.92
CA PHE A 352 13.87 5.36 -12.34
C PHE A 352 12.94 6.48 -12.82
N VAL A 353 11.86 6.77 -12.09
CA VAL A 353 10.94 7.87 -12.43
C VAL A 353 11.69 9.21 -12.48
N THR A 354 12.44 9.55 -11.44
CA THR A 354 13.22 10.80 -11.38
C THR A 354 14.18 10.92 -12.56
N TRP A 355 14.93 9.85 -12.90
CA TRP A 355 15.83 9.87 -14.06
C TRP A 355 15.10 10.10 -15.38
N VAL A 356 13.96 9.41 -15.58
CA VAL A 356 13.16 9.53 -16.80
C VAL A 356 12.70 10.96 -17.01
N PHE A 357 12.10 11.58 -15.99
CA PHE A 357 11.61 12.95 -16.12
C PHE A 357 12.77 13.93 -16.38
N ILE A 358 13.89 13.83 -15.63
CA ILE A 358 15.05 14.71 -15.84
C ILE A 358 15.56 14.62 -17.28
N ASN A 359 15.65 13.40 -17.81
CA ASN A 359 16.18 13.16 -19.16
C ASN A 359 15.18 13.47 -20.27
N ALA A 360 13.88 13.43 -19.97
CA ALA A 360 12.84 13.86 -20.89
C ALA A 360 12.80 15.38 -21.00
N ALA A 361 12.97 16.10 -19.86
CA ALA A 361 13.04 17.55 -19.82
C ALA A 361 14.36 18.11 -20.36
N GLY A 362 15.45 17.34 -20.23
CA GLY A 362 16.79 17.85 -20.48
C GLY A 362 17.29 18.80 -19.39
N GLU A 363 16.68 18.77 -18.21
CA GLU A 363 16.89 19.74 -17.13
C GLU A 363 16.87 19.04 -15.75
N PRO A 364 18.02 18.87 -15.08
CA PRO A 364 18.10 18.26 -13.75
C PRO A 364 17.28 18.97 -12.66
N ALA A 365 17.10 20.30 -12.76
CA ALA A 365 16.41 21.08 -11.74
C ALA A 365 14.93 20.68 -11.54
N ILE A 366 14.33 19.96 -12.49
CA ILE A 366 12.94 19.49 -12.34
C ILE A 366 12.77 18.48 -11.20
N ILE A 367 13.87 17.94 -10.65
CA ILE A 367 13.82 16.99 -9.53
C ILE A 367 13.00 17.51 -8.34
N ASP A 368 13.02 18.83 -8.11
CA ASP A 368 12.24 19.46 -7.05
C ASP A 368 10.73 19.43 -7.34
N ALA A 369 10.36 19.44 -8.63
CA ALA A 369 8.98 19.40 -9.09
C ALA A 369 8.43 17.97 -9.21
N ILE A 370 9.19 17.00 -9.72
CA ILE A 370 8.73 15.59 -9.79
C ILE A 370 8.91 14.87 -8.46
N GLY A 371 9.89 15.26 -7.66
CA GLY A 371 10.27 14.59 -6.42
C GLY A 371 11.26 13.44 -6.62
N ASN A 372 11.90 13.05 -5.53
CA ASN A 372 12.84 11.94 -5.46
C ASN A 372 12.44 11.01 -4.31
N GLY A 373 11.63 10.02 -4.65
CA GLY A 373 10.98 9.12 -3.70
C GLY A 373 9.52 8.91 -4.09
N SER A 374 8.96 7.71 -3.88
CA SER A 374 7.58 7.40 -4.30
C SER A 374 6.57 8.29 -3.60
N SER A 375 6.76 8.56 -2.29
CA SER A 375 5.86 9.45 -1.53
C SER A 375 5.96 10.90 -2.03
N ASN A 376 7.16 11.41 -2.33
CA ASN A 376 7.29 12.75 -2.93
C ASN A 376 6.63 12.83 -4.30
N GLN A 377 6.81 11.81 -5.14
CA GLN A 377 6.19 11.73 -6.46
C GLN A 377 4.65 11.63 -6.38
N TRP A 378 4.14 10.95 -5.36
CA TRP A 378 2.72 10.92 -5.04
C TRP A 378 2.19 12.32 -4.71
N TYR A 379 2.84 13.02 -3.77
CA TYR A 379 2.40 14.35 -3.34
C TYR A 379 2.65 15.44 -4.38
N ASN A 380 3.59 15.25 -5.32
CA ASN A 380 3.84 16.15 -6.45
C ASN A 380 3.07 15.75 -7.73
N SER A 381 2.04 14.93 -7.57
CA SER A 381 1.08 14.60 -8.63
C SER A 381 -0.35 14.73 -8.11
N ARG A 382 -1.31 14.88 -9.02
CA ARG A 382 -2.75 14.85 -8.70
C ARG A 382 -3.32 13.47 -8.99
N SER A 383 -4.37 13.09 -8.28
CA SER A 383 -5.05 11.83 -8.53
C SER A 383 -5.80 11.83 -9.87
N LEU A 384 -5.94 10.66 -10.46
CA LEU A 384 -6.77 10.39 -11.63
C LEU A 384 -7.68 9.22 -11.33
N GLY A 385 -8.85 9.18 -11.98
CA GLY A 385 -9.58 7.93 -12.09
C GLY A 385 -8.78 6.91 -12.89
N TYR A 386 -8.94 5.63 -12.58
CA TYR A 386 -8.09 4.58 -13.15
C TYR A 386 -8.08 4.62 -14.69
N ASP A 387 -9.25 4.77 -15.33
CA ASP A 387 -9.42 4.84 -16.79
C ASP A 387 -9.05 6.19 -17.44
N GLU A 388 -8.63 7.19 -16.66
CA GLU A 388 -8.26 8.54 -17.12
C GLU A 388 -6.76 8.72 -17.37
N ALA A 389 -5.94 7.73 -17.00
CA ALA A 389 -4.50 7.79 -17.16
C ALA A 389 -4.09 7.83 -18.64
N LEU A 390 -3.09 8.67 -18.91
CA LEU A 390 -2.48 8.86 -20.22
C LEU A 390 -1.00 8.47 -20.16
N PRO A 391 -0.36 8.10 -21.29
CA PRO A 391 1.08 7.87 -21.33
C PRO A 391 1.86 9.07 -20.76
N GLY A 392 2.84 8.78 -19.90
CA GLY A 392 3.58 9.76 -19.11
C GLY A 392 2.96 10.10 -17.75
N ASP A 393 1.78 9.59 -17.41
CA ASP A 393 1.26 9.63 -16.04
C ASP A 393 1.97 8.56 -15.16
N LEU A 394 1.86 8.68 -13.85
CA LEU A 394 2.45 7.76 -12.87
C LEU A 394 1.42 6.72 -12.42
N ALA A 395 1.91 5.53 -12.08
CA ALA A 395 1.14 4.46 -11.49
C ALA A 395 1.79 4.02 -10.16
N PHE A 396 0.99 3.90 -9.10
CA PHE A 396 1.44 3.50 -7.76
C PHE A 396 0.70 2.26 -7.28
N LYS A 397 1.35 1.48 -6.41
CA LYS A 397 0.72 0.33 -5.75
C LYS A 397 -0.17 0.72 -4.58
N ALA A 398 0.24 1.70 -3.78
CA ALA A 398 -0.50 2.14 -2.59
C ALA A 398 -0.34 3.65 -2.34
N PRO A 399 -1.24 4.28 -1.57
CA PRO A 399 -1.04 5.60 -1.01
C PRO A 399 0.12 5.61 0.01
N PRO A 400 0.83 6.74 0.18
CA PRO A 400 1.85 6.88 1.19
C PRO A 400 1.39 6.49 2.60
N GLY A 401 2.11 5.57 3.25
CA GLY A 401 1.87 5.15 4.63
C GLY A 401 0.77 4.09 4.81
N ALA A 402 0.05 3.75 3.75
CA ALA A 402 -0.98 2.71 3.79
C ALA A 402 -0.41 1.29 3.85
N THR A 403 0.82 1.09 3.37
CA THR A 403 1.49 -0.22 3.36
C THR A 403 2.98 -0.08 3.67
N SER A 404 3.61 -1.17 4.08
CA SER A 404 5.07 -1.21 4.30
C SER A 404 5.91 -1.22 3.02
N MET A 405 5.27 -1.38 1.86
CA MET A 405 5.92 -1.47 0.56
C MET A 405 5.13 -0.71 -0.48
N ASN A 406 5.75 0.35 -1.01
CA ASN A 406 5.18 1.12 -2.09
C ASN A 406 6.07 1.00 -3.32
N HIS A 407 5.47 1.26 -4.48
CA HIS A 407 6.14 1.10 -5.75
C HIS A 407 5.51 1.99 -6.80
N VAL A 408 6.36 2.56 -7.65
CA VAL A 408 5.96 3.55 -8.65
C VAL A 408 6.50 3.17 -10.02
N GLY A 409 5.71 3.45 -11.05
CA GLY A 409 6.07 3.32 -12.44
C GLY A 409 5.46 4.42 -13.30
N ILE A 410 5.74 4.36 -14.59
CA ILE A 410 5.26 5.30 -15.60
C ILE A 410 4.33 4.56 -16.55
N VAL A 411 3.13 5.09 -16.76
CA VAL A 411 2.22 4.61 -17.81
C VAL A 411 2.87 4.89 -19.15
N VAL A 412 3.17 3.85 -19.93
CA VAL A 412 3.78 4.00 -21.27
C VAL A 412 2.81 3.76 -22.42
N GLY A 413 1.67 3.13 -22.14
CA GLY A 413 0.67 2.81 -23.14
C GLY A 413 -0.40 1.88 -22.62
N ARG A 414 -1.08 1.20 -23.55
CA ARG A 414 -2.05 0.14 -23.28
C ARG A 414 -1.75 -1.07 -24.16
N ASN A 415 -2.06 -2.26 -23.65
CA ASN A 415 -2.08 -3.48 -24.43
C ASN A 415 -3.30 -3.50 -25.38
N ASP A 416 -3.32 -4.45 -26.31
CA ASP A 416 -4.42 -4.63 -27.29
C ASP A 416 -5.81 -4.77 -26.63
N ASP A 417 -5.80 -5.24 -25.39
CA ASP A 417 -6.99 -5.50 -24.62
C ASP A 417 -7.46 -4.30 -23.76
N GLY A 418 -6.77 -3.17 -23.88
CA GLY A 418 -7.06 -1.92 -23.21
C GLY A 418 -6.40 -1.74 -21.84
N SER A 419 -5.72 -2.75 -21.31
CA SER A 419 -5.04 -2.70 -20.01
C SER A 419 -3.79 -1.82 -20.06
N TYR A 420 -3.51 -1.06 -19.00
CA TYR A 420 -2.34 -0.19 -18.96
C TYR A 420 -1.03 -0.97 -18.91
N LEU A 421 -0.05 -0.47 -19.64
CA LEU A 421 1.33 -0.96 -19.61
C LEU A 421 2.18 0.02 -18.81
N ILE A 422 2.84 -0.48 -17.76
CA ILE A 422 3.66 0.31 -16.83
C ILE A 422 5.13 -0.04 -17.02
N ALA A 423 5.96 0.98 -17.26
CA ALA A 423 7.40 0.87 -17.15
C ALA A 423 7.83 1.15 -15.71
N HIS A 424 8.60 0.25 -15.10
CA HIS A 424 9.10 0.43 -13.73
C HIS A 424 10.39 -0.34 -13.48
N SER A 425 11.23 0.14 -12.56
CA SER A 425 12.37 -0.63 -12.05
C SER A 425 11.91 -1.62 -11.00
N SER A 426 11.97 -2.92 -11.30
CA SER A 426 11.45 -4.02 -10.50
C SER A 426 12.57 -4.74 -9.76
N SER A 427 12.43 -4.90 -8.44
CA SER A 427 13.31 -5.75 -7.64
C SER A 427 13.12 -7.22 -8.02
N SER A 428 11.87 -7.67 -8.07
CA SER A 428 11.52 -9.07 -8.39
C SER A 428 11.99 -9.52 -9.78
N ARG A 429 12.08 -8.60 -10.75
CA ARG A 429 12.59 -8.86 -12.11
C ARG A 429 14.00 -8.30 -12.34
N ASN A 430 14.64 -7.79 -11.28
CA ASN A 430 16.00 -7.26 -11.26
C ASN A 430 16.33 -6.27 -12.40
N GLY A 431 15.48 -5.28 -12.62
CA GLY A 431 15.70 -4.25 -13.64
C GLY A 431 14.45 -3.51 -14.10
N VAL A 432 14.61 -2.65 -15.09
CA VAL A 432 13.48 -1.93 -15.69
C VAL A 432 12.73 -2.85 -16.65
N VAL A 433 11.43 -2.98 -16.42
CA VAL A 433 10.52 -3.89 -17.13
C VAL A 433 9.25 -3.18 -17.56
N LEU A 434 8.50 -3.83 -18.44
CA LEU A 434 7.13 -3.44 -18.79
C LEU A 434 6.18 -4.51 -18.25
N THR A 435 5.16 -4.09 -17.52
CA THR A 435 4.15 -5.00 -16.97
C THR A 435 2.75 -4.43 -17.09
N GLU A 436 1.76 -5.31 -17.12
CA GLU A 436 0.36 -4.88 -17.04
C GLU A 436 0.08 -4.36 -15.62
N ALA A 437 -0.61 -3.22 -15.53
CA ALA A 437 -0.81 -2.47 -14.31
C ALA A 437 -1.50 -3.29 -13.20
N TRP A 438 -2.68 -3.83 -13.47
CA TRP A 438 -3.55 -4.42 -12.45
C TRP A 438 -2.96 -5.70 -11.87
N SER A 439 -2.53 -6.63 -12.73
CA SER A 439 -1.86 -7.88 -12.34
C SER A 439 -0.55 -7.64 -11.59
N SER A 440 0.13 -6.50 -11.83
CA SER A 440 1.35 -6.14 -11.12
C SER A 440 1.12 -5.38 -9.81
N GLY A 441 -0.14 -5.15 -9.44
CA GLY A 441 -0.51 -4.46 -8.21
C GLY A 441 -0.58 -2.94 -8.32
N PHE A 442 -0.38 -2.34 -9.50
CA PHE A 442 -0.59 -0.90 -9.68
C PHE A 442 -2.08 -0.61 -9.63
N ARG A 443 -2.49 0.16 -8.62
CA ARG A 443 -3.90 0.49 -8.38
C ARG A 443 -4.18 1.97 -8.54
N TYR A 444 -3.19 2.84 -8.42
CA TYR A 444 -3.40 4.27 -8.27
C TYR A 444 -2.75 5.05 -9.41
N MET A 445 -3.56 5.72 -10.23
CA MET A 445 -3.09 6.54 -11.34
C MET A 445 -2.98 8.00 -10.93
N ARG A 446 -1.85 8.66 -11.26
CA ARG A 446 -1.62 10.05 -10.89
C ARG A 446 -0.94 10.84 -12.00
N ARG A 447 -1.32 12.11 -12.16
CA ARG A 447 -0.74 13.04 -13.13
C ARG A 447 0.28 13.96 -12.46
N PRO A 448 1.56 13.90 -12.85
CA PRO A 448 2.57 14.87 -12.41
C PRO A 448 2.10 16.33 -12.56
N ALA A 449 2.37 17.15 -11.54
CA ALA A 449 1.98 18.57 -11.51
C ALA A 449 2.69 19.42 -12.58
N LEU A 450 3.79 18.91 -13.12
CA LEU A 450 4.67 19.55 -14.10
C LEU A 450 4.11 19.60 -15.54
N TYR A 451 2.98 18.94 -15.82
CA TYR A 451 2.31 19.10 -17.12
C TYR A 451 1.49 20.41 -17.15
N GLU A 452 1.70 21.24 -18.18
CA GLU A 452 0.89 22.44 -18.43
C GLU A 452 -0.55 22.03 -18.80
N ASN A 453 -1.55 22.63 -18.15
CA ASN A 453 -2.98 22.32 -18.32
C ASN A 453 -3.33 20.85 -18.11
N ALA A 454 -2.96 20.31 -16.94
CA ALA A 454 -3.39 18.98 -16.52
C ALA A 454 -4.91 18.84 -16.60
#